data_AF-A0A4Y2JAS1-F1
#
_entry.id   AF-A0A4Y2JAS1-F1
#
_cell.length_a   1.000
_cell.length_b   1.000
_cell.length_c   1.000
_cell.angle_alpha   90.00
_cell.angle_beta   90.00
_cell.angle_gamma   90.00
#
_symmetry.space_group_name_H-M   'P 1'
#
loop_
_entity.id
_entity.type
_entity.pdbx_description
1 polymer ?
#
loop_
_entity_poly.entity_id
_entity_poly.type
_entity_poly.pdbx_seq_one_letter_code
_entity_poly.pdbx_strand_id
1 'polypeptide(L)'
;MVWREPRCYLTDCYFFMSSNVGFSNKSKHTTQHPNIPSAVKPVPHNEFLPIPVAPKTYTLPPETDLEDFEPQPGPSTSTDDNEEYPADLVHRQPHLVTDSELNDLVWNSELPKSKSQLLGSRLQQWNLLEKRVKISSYRTRQ
;
A
#
# COMPACT_ATOMS: atom_id res chain seq x y z
N MET A 1 -7.50 -13.01 9.17
CA MET A 1 -6.06 -13.20 8.91
C MET A 1 -5.35 -12.13 9.73
N VAL A 2 -4.20 -12.44 10.32
CA VAL A 2 -3.35 -11.43 10.97
C VAL A 2 -2.10 -11.28 10.12
N TRP A 3 -1.79 -10.04 9.73
CA TRP A 3 -0.65 -9.71 8.88
C TRP A 3 0.48 -9.16 9.73
N ARG A 4 1.72 -9.47 9.34
CA ARG A 4 2.96 -8.98 9.95
C ARG A 4 3.93 -8.57 8.86
N GLU A 5 4.93 -7.80 9.23
CA GLU A 5 5.99 -7.40 8.31
C GLU A 5 6.79 -8.62 7.80
N PRO A 6 6.96 -8.77 6.47
CA PRO A 6 7.79 -9.83 5.90
C PRO A 6 9.25 -9.70 6.33
N ARG A 7 9.86 -10.80 6.77
CA ARG A 7 11.32 -10.84 7.00
C ARG A 7 12.12 -10.92 5.70
N CYS A 8 11.49 -11.45 4.65
CA CYS A 8 12.07 -11.57 3.33
C CYS A 8 10.96 -11.51 2.27
N TYR A 9 11.06 -10.55 1.34
CA TYR A 9 10.00 -10.34 0.34
C TYR A 9 9.84 -11.50 -0.66
N LEU A 10 10.86 -12.34 -0.84
CA LEU A 10 10.82 -13.45 -1.80
C LEU A 10 10.17 -14.71 -1.22
N THR A 11 10.33 -14.96 0.08
CA THR A 11 9.92 -16.22 0.73
C THR A 11 8.90 -16.04 1.84
N ASP A 12 8.65 -14.80 2.27
CA ASP A 12 7.77 -14.46 3.39
C ASP A 12 6.83 -13.31 3.01
N CYS A 13 6.56 -13.09 1.73
CA CYS A 13 5.53 -12.13 1.29
C CYS A 13 4.29 -12.88 0.82
N TYR A 14 3.20 -12.78 1.57
CA TYR A 14 1.93 -13.44 1.22
C TYR A 14 1.41 -13.06 -0.17
N PHE A 15 1.54 -11.80 -0.56
CA PHE A 15 1.05 -11.32 -1.85
C PHE A 15 1.86 -11.86 -3.02
N PHE A 16 3.18 -12.06 -2.83
CA PHE A 16 4.03 -12.65 -3.84
C PHE A 16 3.79 -14.16 -3.98
N MET A 17 3.57 -14.84 -2.86
CA MET A 17 3.42 -16.30 -2.87
C MET A 17 2.01 -16.79 -3.20
N SER A 18 0.97 -15.98 -2.96
CA SER A 18 -0.42 -16.38 -3.23
C SER A 18 -0.79 -16.00 -4.65
N SER A 19 -1.08 -16.97 -5.53
CA SER A 19 -1.57 -16.68 -6.88
C SER A 19 -2.99 -16.10 -6.80
N ASN A 20 -3.14 -14.79 -6.90
CA ASN A 20 -4.45 -14.11 -6.81
C ASN A 20 -5.24 -14.10 -8.13
N VAL A 21 -4.74 -14.77 -9.18
CA VAL A 21 -5.35 -14.80 -10.50
C VAL A 21 -6.43 -15.88 -10.57
N GLY A 22 -7.66 -15.50 -10.93
CA GLY A 22 -8.72 -16.46 -11.29
C GLY A 22 -9.71 -16.84 -10.18
N PHE A 23 -9.70 -16.13 -9.04
CA PHE A 23 -10.72 -16.37 -8.01
C PHE A 23 -12.06 -15.72 -8.37
N SER A 24 -13.06 -16.56 -8.61
CA SER A 24 -14.47 -16.18 -8.76
C SER A 24 -15.22 -16.52 -7.48
N ASN A 25 -16.39 -15.91 -7.22
CA ASN A 25 -17.25 -16.25 -6.09
C ASN A 25 -17.50 -17.76 -5.95
N LYS A 26 -17.52 -18.50 -7.07
CA LYS A 26 -17.71 -19.95 -7.09
C LYS A 26 -16.45 -20.74 -6.69
N SER A 27 -15.25 -20.21 -6.90
CA SER A 27 -13.96 -20.86 -6.62
C SER A 27 -13.26 -20.37 -5.35
N LYS A 28 -13.85 -19.40 -4.62
CA LYS A 28 -13.31 -18.86 -3.36
C LYS A 28 -13.04 -19.94 -2.31
N HIS A 29 -13.84 -21.00 -2.24
CA HIS A 29 -13.64 -22.07 -1.27
C HIS A 29 -12.37 -22.91 -1.54
N THR A 30 -11.80 -22.82 -2.76
CA THR A 30 -10.59 -23.54 -3.17
C THR A 30 -9.31 -22.73 -2.88
N THR A 31 -9.42 -21.47 -2.44
CA THR A 31 -8.26 -20.62 -2.16
C THR A 31 -7.45 -21.22 -1.01
N GLN A 32 -6.28 -21.77 -1.33
CA GLN A 32 -5.35 -22.24 -0.33
C GLN A 32 -4.43 -21.09 0.08
N HIS A 33 -4.49 -20.74 1.35
CA HIS A 33 -3.62 -19.73 1.93
C HIS A 33 -2.30 -20.40 2.37
N PRO A 34 -1.13 -19.90 1.94
CA PRO A 34 0.15 -20.41 2.42
C PRO A 34 0.32 -20.16 3.92
N ASN A 35 1.10 -21.01 4.59
CA ASN A 35 1.45 -20.84 5.99
C ASN A 35 2.82 -20.16 6.08
N ILE A 36 2.83 -18.86 6.36
CA ILE A 36 4.03 -18.02 6.41
C ILE A 36 4.04 -17.09 7.61
N PRO A 37 5.23 -16.72 8.12
CA PRO A 37 5.33 -15.88 9.30
C PRO A 37 4.70 -14.49 9.14
N SER A 38 4.67 -13.93 7.92
CA SER A 38 4.02 -12.65 7.64
C SER A 38 2.49 -12.71 7.56
N ALA A 39 1.88 -13.89 7.46
CA ALA A 39 0.43 -14.03 7.35
C ALA A 39 -0.09 -15.25 8.12
N VAL A 40 -0.65 -14.99 9.30
CA VAL A 40 -1.22 -16.03 10.16
C VAL A 40 -2.71 -16.19 9.88
N LYS A 41 -3.12 -17.43 9.64
CA LYS A 41 -4.53 -17.78 9.40
C LYS A 41 -5.38 -17.52 10.65
N PRO A 42 -6.67 -17.17 10.48
CA PRO A 42 -7.60 -17.17 11.61
C PRO A 42 -7.60 -18.54 12.30
N VAL A 43 -7.61 -18.53 13.62
CA VAL A 43 -7.78 -19.75 14.41
C VAL A 43 -9.26 -20.14 14.37
N PRO A 44 -9.60 -21.39 14.02
CA PRO A 44 -10.98 -21.86 14.08
C PRO A 44 -11.53 -21.79 15.51
N HIS A 45 -12.75 -21.29 15.64
CA HIS A 45 -13.45 -21.28 16.92
C HIS A 45 -13.84 -22.71 17.34
N ASN A 46 -13.78 -22.96 18.64
CA ASN A 46 -14.21 -24.22 19.27
C ASN A 46 -14.71 -23.92 20.69
N GLU A 47 -15.04 -24.95 21.47
CA GLU A 47 -15.54 -24.81 22.85
C GLU A 47 -14.56 -24.05 23.77
N PHE A 48 -13.26 -24.12 23.50
CA PHE A 48 -12.22 -23.40 24.24
C PHE A 48 -11.94 -21.99 23.69
N LEU A 49 -12.36 -21.69 22.47
CA LEU A 49 -12.17 -20.42 21.77
C LEU A 49 -13.51 -19.92 21.19
N PRO A 50 -14.49 -19.57 22.05
CA PRO A 50 -15.81 -19.14 21.59
C PRO A 50 -15.73 -17.87 20.75
N ILE A 51 -16.74 -17.65 19.92
CA ILE A 51 -16.87 -16.44 19.11
C ILE A 51 -17.08 -15.25 20.07
N PRO A 52 -16.26 -14.18 19.99
CA PRO A 52 -16.46 -12.99 20.81
C PRO A 52 -17.83 -12.36 20.50
N VAL A 53 -18.61 -12.07 21.53
CA VAL A 53 -19.89 -11.37 21.39
C VAL A 53 -19.64 -9.87 21.41
N ALA A 54 -20.10 -9.16 20.37
CA ALA A 54 -19.95 -7.71 20.30
C ALA A 54 -20.66 -7.03 21.48
N PRO A 55 -20.01 -6.05 22.16
CA PRO A 55 -20.65 -5.28 23.21
C PRO A 55 -21.81 -4.46 22.64
N LYS A 56 -22.93 -4.39 23.37
CA LYS A 56 -24.15 -3.69 22.93
C LYS A 56 -24.06 -2.17 23.05
N THR A 57 -23.05 -1.66 23.76
CA THR A 57 -22.87 -0.24 24.05
C THR A 57 -21.39 0.08 24.06
N TYR A 58 -20.98 1.03 23.23
CA TYR A 58 -19.64 1.61 23.28
C TYR A 58 -19.72 2.85 24.17
N THR A 59 -19.26 2.72 25.41
CA THR A 59 -19.04 3.88 26.28
C THR A 59 -17.65 4.41 25.94
N LEU A 60 -17.58 5.56 25.30
CA LEU A 60 -16.32 6.29 25.18
C LEU A 60 -15.84 6.62 26.60
N PRO A 61 -14.60 6.26 26.99
CA PRO A 61 -14.06 6.79 28.23
C PRO A 61 -14.06 8.32 28.14
N PRO A 62 -14.34 9.04 29.24
CA PRO A 62 -14.23 10.49 29.24
C PRO A 62 -12.81 10.86 28.79
N GLU A 63 -12.69 11.92 27.97
CA GLU A 63 -11.42 12.57 27.65
C GLU A 63 -10.85 13.16 28.95
N THR A 64 -10.25 12.32 29.80
CA THR A 64 -9.28 12.78 30.77
C THR A 64 -8.09 13.28 29.97
N ASP A 65 -7.81 14.58 30.13
CA ASP A 65 -6.63 15.27 29.62
C ASP A 65 -5.43 14.32 29.56
N LEU A 66 -4.81 14.29 28.38
CA LEU A 66 -3.53 13.65 28.15
C LEU A 66 -2.51 14.34 29.07
N GLU A 67 -2.33 13.81 30.27
CA GLU A 67 -1.18 14.11 31.11
C GLU A 67 0.07 13.77 30.29
N ASP A 68 0.82 14.82 29.97
CA ASP A 68 2.11 14.81 29.31
C ASP A 68 3.06 13.87 30.07
N PHE A 69 3.24 12.65 29.55
CA PHE A 69 4.19 11.69 30.11
C PHE A 69 5.60 12.14 29.72
N GLU A 70 6.21 12.97 30.56
CA GLU A 70 7.63 13.26 30.52
C GLU A 70 8.43 11.94 30.65
N PRO A 71 9.29 11.57 29.67
CA PRO A 71 10.04 10.32 29.75
C PRO A 71 11.16 10.43 30.80
N GLN A 72 11.03 9.72 31.91
CA GLN A 72 12.12 9.52 32.87
C GLN A 72 13.29 8.74 32.21
N PRO A 73 14.56 9.15 32.42
CA PRO A 73 15.72 8.48 31.84
C PRO A 73 16.05 7.19 32.60
N GLY A 74 15.67 6.05 32.04
CA GLY A 74 16.18 4.73 32.43
C GLY A 74 17.30 4.27 31.51
N PRO A 75 18.35 3.57 31.99
CA PRO A 75 19.47 3.18 31.16
C PRO A 75 19.12 1.93 30.36
N SER A 76 18.71 2.09 29.11
CA SER A 76 18.63 1.00 28.14
C SER A 76 19.70 1.18 27.08
N THR A 77 20.74 0.37 27.19
CA THR A 77 21.73 0.16 26.13
C THR A 77 21.11 -0.74 25.08
N SER A 78 20.48 -0.14 24.09
CA SER A 78 20.27 -0.78 22.79
C SER A 78 20.60 0.25 21.74
N THR A 79 21.72 0.05 21.06
CA THR A 79 22.09 0.75 19.84
C THR A 79 21.07 0.33 18.78
N ASP A 80 19.96 1.04 18.73
CA ASP A 80 18.98 0.99 17.65
C ASP A 80 19.23 2.23 16.82
N ASP A 81 19.70 2.04 15.58
CA ASP A 81 19.78 3.08 14.57
C ASP A 81 18.34 3.53 14.29
N ASN A 82 17.89 4.51 15.08
CA ASN A 82 16.65 5.22 14.88
C ASN A 82 16.82 6.10 13.64
N GLU A 83 16.66 5.50 12.46
CA GLU A 83 16.28 6.24 11.26
C GLU A 83 14.93 6.89 11.56
N GLU A 84 15.02 8.15 12.00
CA GLU A 84 13.91 9.06 12.26
C GLU A 84 13.02 9.11 11.02
N TYR A 85 11.98 8.27 10.98
CA TYR A 85 10.96 8.38 9.95
C TYR A 85 10.29 9.74 10.11
N PRO A 86 10.49 10.70 9.19
CA PRO A 86 9.93 12.02 9.36
C PRO A 86 8.41 11.90 9.32
N ALA A 87 7.74 12.42 10.35
CA ALA A 87 6.29 12.44 10.52
C ALA A 87 5.53 13.21 9.40
N ASP A 88 6.23 13.70 8.38
CA ASP A 88 5.74 14.62 7.35
C ASP A 88 5.07 13.91 6.15
N LEU A 89 4.92 12.57 6.19
CA LEU A 89 4.28 11.82 5.09
C LEU A 89 2.76 11.98 5.03
N VAL A 90 2.12 12.65 6.00
CA VAL A 90 0.65 12.72 6.12
C VAL A 90 0.03 13.71 5.12
N HIS A 91 0.80 14.59 4.48
CA HIS A 91 0.27 15.64 3.60
C HIS A 91 0.92 15.78 2.22
N ARG A 92 1.64 14.76 1.72
CA ARG A 92 2.21 14.86 0.37
C ARG A 92 1.09 14.82 -0.67
N GLN A 93 0.82 15.96 -1.30
CA GLN A 93 -0.09 16.04 -2.43
C GLN A 93 0.34 15.01 -3.49
N PRO A 94 -0.59 14.23 -4.09
CA PRO A 94 -0.23 13.24 -5.08
C PRO A 94 0.55 13.89 -6.23
N HIS A 95 1.69 13.29 -6.58
CA HIS A 95 2.51 13.74 -7.69
C HIS A 95 1.71 13.65 -9.00
N LEU A 96 1.60 14.77 -9.70
CA LEU A 96 1.00 14.82 -11.02
C LEU A 96 2.11 14.75 -12.06
N VAL A 97 1.95 13.88 -13.04
CA VAL A 97 2.88 13.69 -14.14
C VAL A 97 2.93 14.97 -14.96
N THR A 98 4.13 15.53 -15.08
CA THR A 98 4.44 16.73 -15.85
C THR A 98 4.66 16.42 -17.34
N ASP A 99 4.67 17.45 -18.20
CA ASP A 99 4.92 17.29 -19.64
C ASP A 99 6.29 16.63 -19.93
N SER A 100 7.33 17.00 -19.18
CA SER A 100 8.67 16.44 -19.33
C SER A 100 8.72 14.96 -18.94
N GLU A 101 8.10 14.61 -17.82
CA GLU A 101 8.03 13.21 -17.37
C GLU A 101 7.22 12.35 -18.34
N LEU A 102 6.13 12.88 -18.90
CA LEU A 102 5.37 12.18 -19.93
C LEU A 102 6.21 11.95 -21.18
N ASN A 103 6.98 12.95 -21.62
CA ASN A 103 7.88 12.82 -22.75
C ASN A 103 9.02 11.82 -22.48
N ASP A 104 9.62 11.85 -21.29
CA ASP A 104 10.67 10.93 -20.88
C ASP A 104 10.15 9.49 -20.81
N LEU A 105 8.92 9.29 -20.33
CA LEU A 105 8.25 7.99 -20.33
C LEU A 105 8.05 7.45 -21.75
N VAL A 106 7.63 8.30 -22.69
CA VAL A 106 7.46 7.94 -24.10
C VAL A 106 8.81 7.64 -24.74
N TRP A 107 9.85 8.39 -24.39
CA TRP A 107 11.21 8.24 -24.91
C TRP A 107 11.86 6.94 -24.44
N ASN A 108 11.92 6.73 -23.12
CA ASN A 108 12.56 5.58 -22.49
C ASN A 108 11.86 4.25 -22.81
N SER A 109 10.56 4.31 -23.11
CA SER A 109 9.76 3.11 -23.41
C SER A 109 9.68 2.80 -24.92
N GLU A 110 10.34 3.60 -25.78
CA GLU A 110 10.33 3.46 -27.24
C GLU A 110 8.93 3.21 -27.84
N LEU A 111 7.91 3.89 -27.31
CA LEU A 111 6.53 3.60 -27.66
C LEU A 111 6.22 4.08 -29.10
N PRO A 112 5.57 3.25 -29.94
CA PRO A 112 5.05 3.71 -31.21
C PRO A 112 3.96 4.76 -30.99
N LYS A 113 3.79 5.68 -31.95
CA LYS A 113 2.91 6.86 -31.86
C LYS A 113 1.49 6.57 -31.35
N SER A 114 0.89 5.47 -31.82
CA SER A 114 -0.45 5.07 -31.40
C SER A 114 -0.51 4.71 -29.91
N LYS A 115 0.52 4.05 -29.39
CA LYS A 115 0.61 3.65 -27.97
C LYS A 115 0.97 4.83 -27.08
N SER A 116 1.83 5.76 -27.51
CA SER A 116 2.14 6.96 -26.73
C SER A 116 0.93 7.90 -26.59
N GLN A 117 0.13 8.05 -27.65
CA GLN A 117 -1.15 8.78 -27.56
C GLN A 117 -2.14 8.09 -26.62
N LEU A 118 -2.26 6.76 -26.69
CA LEU A 118 -3.12 6.00 -25.79
C LEU A 118 -2.69 6.15 -24.33
N LEU A 119 -1.38 6.10 -24.06
CA LEU A 119 -0.81 6.32 -22.73
C LEU A 119 -1.20 7.70 -22.18
N GLY A 120 -0.96 8.76 -22.96
CA GLY A 120 -1.34 10.12 -22.56
C GLY A 120 -2.84 10.26 -22.29
N SER A 121 -3.69 9.67 -23.14
CA SER A 121 -5.15 9.69 -22.98
C SER A 121 -5.60 8.97 -21.69
N ARG A 122 -4.96 7.86 -21.33
CA ARG A 122 -5.25 7.12 -20.09
C ARG A 122 -4.81 7.90 -18.85
N LEU A 123 -3.61 8.48 -18.87
CA LEU A 123 -3.11 9.31 -17.76
C LEU A 123 -3.99 10.54 -17.54
N GLN A 124 -4.52 11.12 -18.63
CA GLN A 124 -5.49 12.20 -18.56
C GLN A 124 -6.81 11.74 -17.94
N GLN A 125 -7.35 10.60 -18.37
CA GLN A 125 -8.59 10.03 -17.85
C GLN A 125 -8.50 9.72 -16.34
N TRP A 126 -7.31 9.33 -15.86
CA TRP A 126 -7.06 9.06 -14.45
C TRP A 126 -6.80 10.31 -13.60
N ASN A 127 -6.84 11.51 -14.19
CA ASN A 127 -6.47 12.76 -13.52
C ASN A 127 -5.06 12.72 -12.90
N LEU A 128 -4.13 12.01 -13.56
CA LEU A 128 -2.73 11.90 -13.14
C LEU A 128 -1.81 12.89 -13.86
N LEU A 129 -2.33 13.64 -14.84
CA LEU A 129 -1.60 14.70 -15.53
C LEU A 129 -1.86 16.05 -14.89
N GLU A 130 -0.86 16.92 -14.92
CA GLU A 130 -1.04 18.30 -14.51
C GLU A 130 -2.03 19.03 -15.44
N LYS A 131 -2.83 19.98 -14.91
CA LYS A 131 -3.95 20.65 -15.61
C LYS A 131 -3.58 21.36 -16.92
N ARG A 132 -2.29 21.51 -17.23
CA ARG A 132 -1.77 22.20 -18.42
C ARG A 132 -1.04 21.29 -19.40
N VAL A 133 -0.92 19.99 -19.11
CA VAL A 133 -0.27 19.02 -20.00
C VAL A 133 -1.16 18.81 -21.22
N LYS A 134 -0.71 19.30 -22.36
CA LYS A 134 -1.34 19.01 -23.65
C LYS A 134 -0.66 17.76 -24.19
N ILE A 135 -1.45 16.76 -24.58
CA ILE A 135 -0.99 15.64 -25.40
C ILE A 135 -0.65 16.21 -26.79
N SER A 136 0.47 16.91 -26.89
CA SER A 136 0.96 17.48 -28.14
C SER A 136 1.80 16.42 -28.84
N SER A 137 1.52 16.19 -30.11
CA SER A 137 2.26 15.26 -30.94
C SER A 137 3.73 15.70 -31.06
N TYR A 138 4.67 14.84 -30.72
CA TYR A 138 6.10 15.10 -30.88
C TYR A 138 6.50 15.20 -32.35
N ARG A 139 7.55 16.00 -32.58
CA ARG A 139 8.17 16.31 -33.88
C ARG A 139 8.76 15.05 -34.52
N THR A 140 8.66 15.01 -35.85
CA THR A 140 9.14 13.93 -36.72
C THR A 140 10.60 13.57 -36.40
N ARG A 141 10.86 12.29 -36.15
CA ARG A 141 12.21 11.72 -36.07
C ARG A 141 12.86 11.82 -37.45
N GLN A 142 14.05 12.44 -37.54
CA GLN A 142 14.98 12.24 -38.65
C GLN A 142 15.83 11.00 -38.39
#